data_AF-A0A2M7IIJ4-F1
#
_entry.id   AF-A0A2M7IIJ4-F1
#
_cell.length_a   1.000
_cell.length_b   1.000
_cell.length_c   1.000
_cell.angle_alpha   90.00
_cell.angle_beta   90.00
_cell.angle_gamma   90.00
#
_symmetry.space_group_name_H-M   'P 1'
#
loop_
_entity.id
_entity.type
_entity.pdbx_description
1 polymer ?
#
loop_
_entity_poly.entity_id
_entity_poly.type
_entity_poly.pdbx_seq_one_letter_code
_entity_poly.pdbx_strand_id
1 'polypeptide(L)'
;YPVIIKPRQSYVWQEGKGKLASTVYISSPEQLKEEFKNLSAKMGEPPLVQQLIQGEEFGIFALLEHGRPLALFAHRRIRSISPLGGASCLRESIKMPQEMKEYSLRLLKALQWHGPAMVEFKVDERDKLPKLMEINGRFWGSLPLAIYAGVDFPYLYYLMAENKKVEPDFLYKENIKSRHLLADCKNLFSVLLDRGRIDGIKYPDKAETVANFFKFFEKNLYYDVESLSDAKPFFMELVNSLLRL
;
A
#
# COMPACT_ATOMS: atom_id res chain seq x y z
N TYR A 1 -4.41 -14.40 -19.83
CA TYR A 1 -4.09 -14.84 -18.46
C TYR A 1 -2.61 -14.56 -18.19
N PRO A 2 -2.22 -14.30 -16.93
CA PRO A 2 -3.08 -14.25 -15.76
C PRO A 2 -3.95 -12.98 -15.70
N VAL A 3 -5.09 -13.09 -15.02
CA VAL A 3 -5.93 -11.94 -14.61
C VAL A 3 -6.07 -11.96 -13.10
N ILE A 4 -6.55 -10.87 -12.52
CA ILE A 4 -6.87 -10.79 -11.09
C ILE A 4 -8.37 -10.57 -10.91
N ILE A 5 -8.95 -11.23 -9.91
CA ILE A 5 -10.29 -10.95 -9.42
C ILE A 5 -10.14 -10.22 -8.08
N LYS A 6 -10.77 -9.06 -7.96
CA LYS A 6 -10.80 -8.27 -6.72
C LYS A 6 -12.23 -8.12 -6.24
N PRO A 7 -12.51 -8.28 -4.94
CA PRO A 7 -13.78 -7.83 -4.42
C PRO A 7 -13.88 -6.31 -4.57
N ARG A 8 -15.09 -5.78 -4.82
CA ARG A 8 -15.33 -4.33 -4.86
C ARG A 8 -15.09 -3.68 -3.50
N GLN A 9 -15.38 -4.42 -2.44
CA GLN A 9 -15.13 -4.05 -1.06
C GLN A 9 -14.36 -5.18 -0.37
N SER A 10 -13.26 -4.87 0.31
CA SER A 10 -12.51 -5.91 1.04
C SER A 10 -13.30 -6.51 2.20
N TYR A 11 -14.24 -5.75 2.77
CA TYR A 11 -15.10 -6.16 3.87
C TYR A 11 -16.57 -5.87 3.54
N VAL A 12 -17.43 -6.85 3.80
CA VAL A 12 -18.90 -6.68 3.77
C VAL A 12 -19.50 -7.18 5.08
N TRP A 13 -20.54 -6.51 5.55
CA TRP A 13 -21.31 -6.96 6.71
C TRP A 13 -22.54 -7.74 6.25
N GLN A 14 -22.60 -9.02 6.59
CA GLN A 14 -23.73 -9.89 6.23
C GLN A 14 -24.09 -10.75 7.44
N GLU A 15 -25.38 -10.83 7.76
CA GLU A 15 -25.91 -11.70 8.84
C GLU A 15 -25.21 -11.49 10.20
N GLY A 16 -24.87 -10.23 10.53
CA GLY A 16 -24.20 -9.91 11.79
C GLY A 16 -22.72 -10.32 11.86
N LYS A 17 -22.11 -10.70 10.73
CA LYS A 17 -20.69 -11.06 10.64
C LYS A 17 -19.99 -10.28 9.52
N GLY A 18 -18.76 -9.86 9.81
CA GLY A 18 -17.88 -9.28 8.80
C GLY A 18 -17.26 -10.38 7.94
N LYS A 19 -17.50 -10.34 6.63
CA LYS A 19 -16.85 -11.22 5.65
C LYS A 19 -15.73 -10.46 4.95
N LEU A 20 -14.52 -11.02 4.99
CA LEU A 20 -13.33 -10.49 4.32
C LEU A 20 -13.05 -11.26 3.03
N ALA A 21 -12.74 -10.55 1.96
CA ALA A 21 -12.16 -11.12 0.75
C ALA A 21 -10.94 -10.33 0.29
N SER A 22 -10.06 -11.01 -0.43
CA SER A 22 -8.81 -10.47 -0.96
C SER A 22 -8.72 -10.74 -2.46
N THR A 23 -7.77 -10.09 -3.11
CA THR A 23 -7.43 -10.34 -4.52
C THR A 23 -7.09 -11.83 -4.75
N VAL A 24 -7.68 -12.42 -5.78
CA VAL A 24 -7.38 -13.77 -6.25
C VAL A 24 -6.71 -13.69 -7.62
N TYR A 25 -5.63 -14.43 -7.80
CA TYR A 25 -4.91 -14.53 -9.07
C TYR A 25 -5.43 -15.70 -9.87
N ILE A 26 -5.69 -15.47 -11.15
CA ILE A 26 -6.35 -16.43 -12.02
C ILE A 26 -5.44 -16.77 -13.20
N SER A 27 -5.14 -18.04 -13.37
CA SER A 27 -4.29 -18.57 -14.44
C SER A 27 -5.09 -19.20 -15.59
N SER A 28 -6.38 -19.54 -15.41
CA SER A 28 -7.21 -20.16 -16.45
C SER A 28 -8.66 -19.63 -16.53
N PRO A 29 -9.34 -19.81 -17.67
CA PRO A 29 -10.77 -19.50 -17.81
C PRO A 29 -11.70 -20.27 -16.87
N GLU A 30 -11.36 -21.52 -16.56
CA GLU A 30 -12.16 -22.39 -15.69
C GLU A 30 -12.10 -21.86 -14.26
N GLN A 31 -10.89 -21.54 -13.78
CA GLN A 31 -10.68 -20.93 -12.48
C GLN A 31 -11.37 -19.56 -12.38
N LEU A 32 -11.34 -18.75 -13.46
CA LEU A 32 -12.05 -17.47 -13.50
C LEU A 32 -13.55 -17.65 -13.21
N LYS A 33 -14.20 -18.61 -13.86
CA LYS A 33 -15.65 -18.85 -13.69
C LYS A 33 -15.98 -19.31 -12.28
N GLU A 34 -15.16 -20.19 -11.71
CA GLU A 34 -15.34 -20.71 -10.36
C GLU A 34 -15.14 -19.61 -9.30
N GLU A 35 -13.99 -18.92 -9.33
CA GLU A 35 -13.67 -17.88 -8.35
C GLU A 35 -14.61 -16.68 -8.45
N PHE A 36 -15.06 -16.33 -9.66
CA PHE A 36 -16.06 -15.29 -9.82
C PHE A 36 -17.37 -15.65 -9.12
N LYS A 37 -17.86 -16.88 -9.26
CA LYS A 37 -19.08 -17.35 -8.58
C LYS A 37 -18.89 -17.38 -7.06
N ASN A 38 -17.76 -17.93 -6.60
CA ASN A 38 -17.44 -18.06 -5.18
C ASN A 38 -17.36 -16.69 -4.50
N LEU A 39 -16.63 -15.74 -5.09
CA LEU A 39 -16.52 -14.38 -4.57
C LEU A 39 -17.84 -13.62 -4.65
N SER A 40 -18.61 -13.78 -5.74
CA SER A 40 -19.93 -13.15 -5.86
C SER A 40 -20.88 -13.61 -4.75
N ALA A 41 -20.95 -14.92 -4.50
CA ALA A 41 -21.78 -15.48 -3.43
C ALA A 41 -21.30 -15.05 -2.05
N LYS A 42 -19.98 -15.06 -1.81
CA LYS A 42 -19.39 -14.67 -0.53
C LYS A 42 -19.61 -13.19 -0.20
N MET A 43 -19.46 -12.31 -1.19
CA MET A 43 -19.48 -10.86 -0.99
C MET A 43 -20.86 -10.25 -1.27
N GLY A 44 -21.80 -11.00 -1.85
CA GLY A 44 -23.14 -10.52 -2.18
C GLY A 44 -23.18 -9.58 -3.40
N GLU A 45 -22.07 -9.42 -4.12
CA GLU A 45 -21.97 -8.60 -5.32
C GLU A 45 -20.89 -9.14 -6.28
N PRO A 46 -21.01 -8.88 -7.60
CA PRO A 46 -20.00 -9.29 -8.56
C PRO A 46 -18.63 -8.65 -8.30
N PRO A 47 -17.54 -9.43 -8.29
CA PRO A 47 -16.19 -8.88 -8.16
C PRO A 47 -15.73 -8.20 -9.45
N LEU A 48 -14.62 -7.45 -9.36
CA LEU A 48 -13.95 -6.84 -10.49
C LEU A 48 -12.95 -7.83 -11.10
N VAL A 49 -12.96 -7.96 -12.42
CA VAL A 49 -11.92 -8.67 -13.18
C VAL A 49 -11.00 -7.63 -13.79
N GLN A 50 -9.70 -7.71 -13.50
CA GLN A 50 -8.71 -6.76 -13.99
C GLN A 50 -7.50 -7.49 -14.59
N GLN A 51 -6.81 -6.82 -15.51
CA GLN A 51 -5.51 -7.26 -15.98
C GLN A 51 -4.49 -7.22 -14.82
N LEU A 52 -3.61 -8.22 -14.75
CA LEU A 52 -2.47 -8.17 -13.84
C LEU A 52 -1.42 -7.18 -14.37
N ILE A 53 -1.14 -6.14 -13.58
CA ILE A 53 -0.08 -5.16 -13.86
C ILE A 53 1.17 -5.52 -13.05
N GLN A 54 2.27 -5.75 -13.75
CA GLN A 54 3.60 -5.99 -13.18
C GLN A 54 4.44 -4.71 -13.26
N GLY A 55 5.21 -4.44 -12.20
CA GLY A 55 6.14 -3.33 -12.13
C GLY A 55 6.18 -2.65 -10.76
N GLU A 56 6.91 -1.54 -10.70
CA GLU A 56 7.13 -0.78 -9.47
C GLU A 56 5.83 -0.14 -8.95
N GLU A 57 5.63 -0.16 -7.64
CA GLU A 57 4.45 0.40 -6.99
C GLU A 57 4.81 1.76 -6.34
N PHE A 58 3.93 2.75 -6.52
CA PHE A 58 4.10 4.10 -6.02
C PHE A 58 2.84 4.58 -5.32
N GLY A 59 2.99 5.45 -4.33
CA GLY A 59 1.86 6.12 -3.70
C GLY A 59 2.09 7.62 -3.59
N ILE A 60 1.10 8.39 -4.03
CA ILE A 60 1.04 9.85 -3.89
C ILE A 60 0.09 10.17 -2.74
N PHE A 61 0.64 10.67 -1.65
CA PHE A 61 -0.14 11.14 -0.52
C PHE A 61 -0.50 12.60 -0.73
N ALA A 62 -1.70 12.95 -0.32
CA ALA A 62 -2.17 14.31 -0.35
C ALA A 62 -3.04 14.61 0.87
N LEU A 63 -2.92 15.83 1.38
CA LEU A 63 -3.93 16.43 2.23
C LEU A 63 -4.60 17.52 1.40
N LEU A 64 -5.91 17.47 1.26
CA LEU A 64 -6.66 18.46 0.50
C LEU A 64 -7.74 19.13 1.35
N GLU A 65 -7.97 20.41 1.06
CA GLU A 65 -9.11 21.18 1.53
C GLU A 65 -10.01 21.47 0.31
N HIS A 66 -11.09 20.70 0.14
CA HIS A 66 -12.04 20.85 -0.98
C HIS A 66 -11.39 20.90 -2.37
N GLY A 67 -10.43 20.01 -2.62
CA GLY A 67 -9.68 19.93 -3.87
C GLY A 67 -8.46 20.85 -3.95
N ARG A 68 -8.21 21.70 -2.94
CA ARG A 68 -6.98 22.49 -2.81
C ARG A 68 -5.91 21.69 -2.06
N PRO A 69 -4.75 21.37 -2.66
CA PRO A 69 -3.70 20.62 -1.97
C PRO A 69 -3.01 21.47 -0.91
N LEU A 70 -2.83 20.90 0.27
CA LEU A 70 -2.11 21.47 1.42
C LEU A 70 -0.76 20.80 1.67
N ALA A 71 -0.68 19.48 1.45
CA ALA A 71 0.56 18.74 1.55
C ALA A 71 0.59 17.63 0.51
N LEU A 72 1.79 17.31 0.01
CA LEU A 72 2.01 16.25 -0.95
C LEU A 72 3.25 15.46 -0.56
N PHE A 73 3.21 14.15 -0.79
CA PHE A 73 4.34 13.27 -0.52
C PHE A 73 4.32 12.09 -1.48
N ALA A 74 5.49 11.64 -1.94
CA ALA A 74 5.60 10.48 -2.82
C ALA A 74 6.49 9.40 -2.21
N HIS A 75 6.05 8.15 -2.34
CA HIS A 75 6.87 7.01 -2.02
C HIS A 75 6.91 6.00 -3.16
N ARG A 76 8.01 5.25 -3.21
CA ARG A 76 8.12 3.99 -3.95
C ARG A 76 8.09 2.83 -2.96
N ARG A 77 7.35 1.78 -3.29
CA ARG A 77 7.33 0.54 -2.54
C ARG A 77 8.51 -0.33 -2.95
N ILE A 78 9.32 -0.74 -1.98
CA ILE A 78 10.47 -1.64 -2.20
C ILE A 78 10.01 -3.09 -1.97
N ARG A 79 9.22 -3.34 -0.91
CA ARG A 79 8.65 -4.65 -0.60
C ARG A 79 7.23 -4.56 -0.06
N SER A 80 6.45 -5.59 -0.36
CA SER A 80 5.07 -5.81 0.09
C SER A 80 4.99 -7.11 0.88
N ILE A 81 3.93 -7.33 1.67
CA ILE A 81 3.77 -8.55 2.49
C ILE A 81 3.83 -9.84 1.66
N SER A 82 3.42 -9.78 0.40
CA SER A 82 3.60 -10.83 -0.60
C SER A 82 4.35 -10.25 -1.80
N PRO A 83 5.20 -11.03 -2.48
CA PRO A 83 5.86 -10.61 -3.72
C PRO A 83 4.91 -10.16 -4.84
N LEU A 84 3.64 -10.59 -4.80
CA LEU A 84 2.64 -10.18 -5.78
C LEU A 84 1.94 -8.86 -5.45
N GLY A 85 2.12 -8.33 -4.23
CA GLY A 85 1.51 -7.09 -3.76
C GLY A 85 0.89 -7.22 -2.37
N GLY A 86 0.07 -6.24 -2.00
CA GLY A 86 -0.52 -6.11 -0.67
C GLY A 86 0.10 -4.97 0.13
N ALA A 87 -0.06 -4.97 1.45
CA ALA A 87 0.48 -3.91 2.30
C ALA A 87 2.00 -3.76 2.15
N SER A 88 2.49 -2.53 2.14
CA SER A 88 3.92 -2.22 2.06
C SER A 88 4.65 -2.56 3.36
N CYS A 89 5.75 -3.32 3.25
CA CYS A 89 6.63 -3.64 4.37
C CYS A 89 7.91 -2.80 4.38
N LEU A 90 8.41 -2.42 3.20
CA LEU A 90 9.56 -1.52 3.08
C LEU A 90 9.26 -0.54 1.94
N ARG A 91 9.43 0.75 2.22
CA ARG A 91 9.23 1.82 1.23
C ARG A 91 10.24 2.95 1.44
N GLU A 92 10.35 3.76 0.40
CA GLU A 92 11.29 4.88 0.33
C GLU A 92 10.56 6.14 -0.15
N SER A 93 10.87 7.26 0.50
CA SER A 93 10.50 8.60 0.03
C SER A 93 11.30 8.93 -1.22
N ILE A 94 10.63 9.38 -2.27
CA ILE A 94 11.25 9.69 -3.56
C ILE A 94 10.92 11.10 -3.98
N LYS A 95 11.70 11.65 -4.90
CA LYS A 95 11.29 12.85 -5.63
C LYS A 95 9.91 12.63 -6.27
N MET A 96 9.02 13.59 -6.08
CA MET A 96 7.65 13.57 -6.61
C MET A 96 7.63 13.36 -8.13
N PRO A 97 7.12 12.23 -8.66
CA PRO A 97 6.99 12.03 -10.09
C PRO A 97 5.91 12.95 -10.66
N GLN A 98 6.29 13.80 -11.62
CA GLN A 98 5.42 14.86 -12.11
C GLN A 98 4.11 14.34 -12.71
N GLU A 99 4.17 13.27 -13.52
CA GLU A 99 2.99 12.68 -14.15
C GLU A 99 1.98 12.13 -13.12
N MET A 100 2.46 11.36 -12.13
CA MET A 100 1.61 10.83 -11.07
C MET A 100 1.02 11.93 -10.19
N LYS A 101 1.79 13.00 -9.91
CA LYS A 101 1.30 14.19 -9.21
C LYS A 101 0.15 14.83 -9.97
N GLU A 102 0.31 15.05 -11.27
CA GLU A 102 -0.71 15.67 -12.12
C GLU A 102 -1.99 14.83 -12.18
N TYR A 103 -1.86 13.51 -12.38
CA TYR A 103 -3.00 12.59 -12.38
C TYR A 103 -3.73 12.58 -11.03
N SER A 104 -2.97 12.53 -9.93
CA SER A 104 -3.53 12.55 -8.57
C SER A 104 -4.28 13.85 -8.30
N LEU A 105 -3.67 15.00 -8.58
CA LEU A 105 -4.29 16.30 -8.35
C LEU A 105 -5.51 16.52 -9.24
N ARG A 106 -5.45 16.11 -10.52
CA ARG A 106 -6.61 16.22 -11.43
C ARG A 106 -7.80 15.44 -10.88
N LEU A 107 -7.56 14.20 -10.44
CA LEU A 107 -8.58 13.31 -9.88
C LEU A 107 -9.17 13.85 -8.58
N LEU A 108 -8.32 14.17 -7.61
CA LEU A 108 -8.74 14.63 -6.28
C LEU A 108 -9.40 16.01 -6.33
N LYS A 109 -8.96 16.90 -7.24
CA LYS A 109 -9.62 18.19 -7.47
C LYS A 109 -11.01 18.01 -8.08
N ALA A 110 -11.17 17.12 -9.06
CA ALA A 110 -12.48 16.84 -9.66
C ALA A 110 -13.48 16.27 -8.65
N LEU A 111 -13.01 15.51 -7.66
CA LEU A 111 -13.81 14.98 -6.56
C LEU A 111 -14.07 16.00 -5.44
N GLN A 112 -13.53 17.22 -5.53
CA GLN A 112 -13.49 18.20 -4.44
C GLN A 112 -13.03 17.59 -3.11
N TRP A 113 -12.01 16.73 -3.18
CA TRP A 113 -11.57 15.92 -2.06
C TRP A 113 -11.22 16.78 -0.83
N HIS A 114 -11.68 16.35 0.34
CA HIS A 114 -11.40 17.02 1.61
C HIS A 114 -10.88 15.98 2.62
N GLY A 115 -9.70 16.21 3.19
CA GLY A 115 -9.02 15.26 4.06
C GLY A 115 -7.83 14.54 3.40
N PRO A 116 -7.25 13.55 4.10
CA PRO A 116 -6.13 12.78 3.59
C PRO A 116 -6.55 11.84 2.46
N ALA A 117 -5.66 11.66 1.50
CA ALA A 117 -5.80 10.71 0.41
C ALA A 117 -4.46 10.09 0.04
N MET A 118 -4.47 8.83 -0.38
CA MET A 118 -3.36 8.23 -1.11
C MET A 118 -3.85 7.68 -2.43
N VAL A 119 -3.22 8.12 -3.52
CA VAL A 119 -3.44 7.57 -4.86
C VAL A 119 -2.32 6.59 -5.15
N GLU A 120 -2.66 5.32 -5.35
CA GLU A 120 -1.68 4.28 -5.66
C GLU A 120 -1.56 4.06 -7.17
N PHE A 121 -0.33 3.91 -7.64
CA PHE A 121 0.01 3.60 -9.01
C PHE A 121 0.91 2.37 -9.10
N LYS A 122 0.82 1.65 -10.21
CA LYS A 122 1.87 0.76 -10.69
C LYS A 122 2.43 1.27 -12.00
N VAL A 123 3.74 1.35 -12.16
CA VAL A 123 4.35 1.62 -13.46
C VAL A 123 4.47 0.30 -14.20
N ASP A 124 3.69 0.14 -15.27
CA ASP A 124 3.62 -1.12 -16.01
C ASP A 124 4.94 -1.39 -16.75
N GLU A 125 5.51 -2.57 -16.56
CA GLU A 125 6.79 -2.92 -17.20
C GLU A 125 6.73 -2.94 -18.73
N ARG A 126 5.54 -3.09 -19.32
CA ARG A 126 5.34 -3.25 -20.77
C ARG A 126 5.41 -1.94 -21.53
N ASP A 127 4.80 -0.88 -20.99
CA ASP A 127 4.72 0.43 -21.63
C ASP A 127 5.36 1.56 -20.81
N LYS A 128 5.82 1.25 -19.60
CA LYS A 128 6.44 2.18 -18.64
C LYS A 128 5.51 3.31 -18.20
N LEU A 129 4.19 3.14 -18.33
CA LEU A 129 3.21 4.14 -17.94
C LEU A 129 2.62 3.84 -16.55
N PRO A 130 2.36 4.88 -15.74
CA PRO A 130 1.67 4.71 -14.47
C PRO A 130 0.20 4.33 -14.68
N LYS A 131 -0.22 3.23 -14.05
CA LYS A 131 -1.59 2.73 -14.00
C LYS A 131 -2.18 3.01 -12.63
N LEU A 132 -3.31 3.72 -12.58
CA LEU A 132 -4.04 3.95 -11.34
C LEU A 132 -4.54 2.61 -10.78
N MET A 133 -4.21 2.32 -9.52
CA MET A 133 -4.60 1.10 -8.83
C MET A 133 -5.80 1.33 -7.92
N GLU A 134 -5.71 2.34 -7.05
CA GLU A 134 -6.74 2.66 -6.06
C GLU A 134 -6.54 4.06 -5.47
N ILE A 135 -7.60 4.58 -4.84
CA ILE A 135 -7.57 5.80 -4.02
C ILE A 135 -7.98 5.40 -2.60
N ASN A 136 -7.12 5.67 -1.62
CA ASN A 136 -7.39 5.43 -0.22
C ASN A 136 -7.84 6.72 0.46
N GLY A 137 -9.12 6.80 0.83
CA GLY A 137 -9.71 7.94 1.54
C GLY A 137 -9.58 7.91 3.07
N ARG A 138 -8.50 7.29 3.57
CA ARG A 138 -8.16 7.14 4.98
C ARG A 138 -6.65 7.07 5.11
N PHE A 139 -6.14 7.15 6.34
CA PHE A 139 -4.73 6.83 6.58
C PHE A 139 -4.40 5.38 6.18
N TRP A 140 -3.17 5.23 5.69
CA TRP A 140 -2.62 4.02 5.10
C TRP A 140 -1.43 3.54 5.94
N GLY A 141 -1.07 2.26 5.80
CA GLY A 141 0.02 1.67 6.59
C GLY A 141 1.38 2.32 6.35
N SER A 142 1.57 2.99 5.21
CA SER A 142 2.80 3.73 4.88
C SER A 142 2.92 5.15 5.43
N LEU A 143 2.01 5.54 6.33
CA LEU A 143 2.00 6.86 6.96
C LEU A 143 3.30 7.21 7.71
N PRO A 144 3.93 6.32 8.52
CA PRO A 144 5.14 6.65 9.27
C PRO A 144 6.27 7.21 8.40
N LEU A 145 6.40 6.72 7.15
CA LEU A 145 7.41 7.20 6.22
C LEU A 145 7.32 8.72 5.98
N ALA A 146 6.10 9.24 5.77
CA ALA A 146 5.91 10.66 5.52
C ALA A 146 6.30 11.51 6.74
N ILE A 147 5.98 11.02 7.94
CA ILE A 147 6.36 11.68 9.20
C ILE A 147 7.89 11.75 9.34
N TYR A 148 8.60 10.63 9.10
CA TYR A 148 10.07 10.63 9.11
C TYR A 148 10.69 11.54 8.04
N ALA A 149 10.01 11.70 6.92
CA ALA A 149 10.40 12.62 5.85
C ALA A 149 10.04 14.09 6.13
N GLY A 150 9.34 14.39 7.22
CA GLY A 150 9.00 15.74 7.66
C GLY A 150 7.57 16.21 7.34
N VAL A 151 6.70 15.32 6.86
CA VAL A 151 5.29 15.64 6.56
C VAL A 151 4.36 14.94 7.55
N ASP A 152 3.95 15.67 8.59
CA ASP A 152 3.06 15.17 9.63
C ASP A 152 1.58 15.30 9.20
N PHE A 153 1.14 14.39 8.33
CA PHE A 153 -0.24 14.36 7.84
C PHE A 153 -1.30 14.32 8.97
N PRO A 154 -1.14 13.54 10.06
CA PRO A 154 -2.07 13.57 11.19
C PRO A 154 -2.18 14.94 11.84
N TYR A 155 -1.05 15.60 12.11
CA TYR A 155 -1.06 16.94 12.71
C TYR A 155 -1.69 17.99 11.77
N LEU A 156 -1.32 17.96 10.49
CA LEU A 156 -1.91 18.87 9.49
C LEU A 156 -3.42 18.64 9.34
N TYR A 157 -3.87 17.39 9.35
CA TYR A 157 -5.30 17.06 9.32
C TYR A 157 -6.03 17.50 10.59
N TYR A 158 -5.40 17.37 11.76
CA TYR A 158 -5.92 17.91 13.03
C TYR A 158 -6.11 19.42 12.96
N LEU A 159 -5.10 20.18 12.49
CA LEU A 159 -5.21 21.62 12.34
C LEU A 159 -6.37 22.00 11.42
N MET A 160 -6.50 21.31 10.27
CA MET A 160 -7.59 21.53 9.34
C MET A 160 -8.97 21.23 9.96
N ALA A 161 -9.11 20.13 10.72
CA ALA A 161 -10.34 19.76 11.40
C ALA A 161 -10.75 20.80 12.49
N GLU A 162 -9.77 21.43 13.11
CA GLU A 162 -9.96 22.52 14.08
C GLU A 162 -10.19 23.89 13.40
N ASN A 163 -10.34 23.94 12.08
CA ASN A 163 -10.43 25.18 11.28
C ASN A 163 -9.22 26.13 11.49
N LYS A 164 -8.07 25.58 11.89
CA LYS A 164 -6.82 26.34 11.99
C LYS A 164 -6.20 26.46 10.61
N LYS A 165 -5.49 27.57 10.38
CA LYS A 165 -4.80 27.82 9.12
C LYS A 165 -3.70 26.77 8.90
N VAL A 166 -3.77 26.08 7.77
CA VAL A 166 -2.69 25.20 7.27
C VAL A 166 -2.15 25.83 5.99
N GLU A 167 -0.90 26.28 6.04
CA GLU A 167 -0.21 26.76 4.85
C GLU A 167 0.21 25.59 3.97
N PRO A 168 0.07 25.70 2.64
CA PRO A 168 0.58 24.67 1.76
C PRO A 168 2.10 24.53 1.86
N ASP A 169 2.57 23.32 2.16
CA ASP A 169 3.98 22.95 2.10
C ASP A 169 4.12 21.63 1.33
N PHE A 170 4.98 21.65 0.31
CA PHE A 170 5.21 20.52 -0.59
C PHE A 170 6.64 19.99 -0.50
N LEU A 171 7.41 20.47 0.47
CA LEU A 171 8.78 20.02 0.73
C LEU A 171 8.77 18.83 1.70
N TYR A 172 9.65 17.87 1.42
CA TYR A 172 9.93 16.74 2.29
C TYR A 172 11.31 16.19 1.98
N LYS A 173 11.85 15.40 2.91
CA LYS A 173 13.15 14.73 2.73
C LYS A 173 12.99 13.50 1.85
N GLU A 174 13.79 13.41 0.81
CA GLU A 174 13.90 12.24 -0.06
C GLU A 174 14.91 11.23 0.49
N ASN A 175 14.87 9.98 0.01
CA ASN A 175 15.77 8.88 0.39
C ASN A 175 15.73 8.53 1.89
N ILE A 176 14.60 8.81 2.54
CA ILE A 176 14.19 8.22 3.81
C ILE A 176 13.50 6.89 3.54
N LYS A 177 13.84 5.85 4.31
CA LYS A 177 13.20 4.54 4.27
C LYS A 177 12.45 4.27 5.56
N SER A 178 11.35 3.55 5.46
CA SER A 178 10.55 3.11 6.60
C SER A 178 10.15 1.65 6.40
N ARG A 179 10.36 0.85 7.45
CA ARG A 179 10.22 -0.60 7.44
C ARG A 179 9.26 -1.06 8.53
N HIS A 180 8.28 -1.83 8.13
CA HIS A 180 7.46 -2.63 9.02
C HIS A 180 8.10 -4.02 9.16
N LEU A 181 8.83 -4.26 10.26
CA LEU A 181 9.68 -5.45 10.39
C LEU A 181 8.88 -6.75 10.35
N LEU A 182 7.80 -6.87 11.13
CA LEU A 182 6.99 -8.09 11.17
C LEU A 182 6.33 -8.41 9.81
N ALA A 183 5.87 -7.39 9.09
CA ALA A 183 5.34 -7.53 7.74
C ALA A 183 6.45 -7.96 6.75
N ASP A 184 7.68 -7.48 6.94
CA ASP A 184 8.83 -7.88 6.13
C ASP A 184 9.28 -9.32 6.42
N CYS A 185 9.13 -9.80 7.66
CA CYS A 185 9.27 -11.23 7.98
C CYS A 185 8.26 -12.07 7.19
N LYS A 186 7.00 -11.62 7.07
CA LYS A 186 5.97 -12.32 6.26
C LYS A 186 6.35 -12.35 4.77
N ASN A 187 6.96 -11.29 4.26
CA ASN A 187 7.51 -11.28 2.90
C ASN A 187 8.62 -12.34 2.76
N LEU A 188 9.61 -12.34 3.66
CA LEU A 188 10.71 -13.31 3.66
C LEU A 188 10.18 -14.75 3.64
N PHE A 189 9.25 -15.09 4.55
CA PHE A 189 8.65 -16.42 4.57
C PHE A 189 7.87 -16.73 3.29
N SER A 190 7.15 -15.76 2.72
CA SER A 190 6.43 -15.96 1.46
C SER A 190 7.38 -16.28 0.32
N VAL A 191 8.54 -15.63 0.24
CA VAL A 191 9.56 -15.92 -0.77
C VAL A 191 10.21 -17.28 -0.54
N LEU A 192 10.63 -17.59 0.69
CA LEU A 192 11.32 -18.86 1.00
C LEU A 192 10.43 -20.09 0.75
N LEU A 193 9.12 -19.94 0.95
CA LEU A 193 8.13 -21.00 0.77
C LEU A 193 7.40 -20.93 -0.59
N ASP A 194 7.84 -20.08 -1.52
CA ASP A 194 7.22 -19.87 -2.85
C ASP A 194 5.69 -19.59 -2.79
N ARG A 195 5.22 -18.96 -1.71
CA ARG A 195 3.79 -18.69 -1.49
C ARG A 195 3.25 -17.69 -2.50
N GLY A 196 2.25 -18.11 -3.27
CA GLY A 196 1.64 -17.28 -4.29
C GLY A 196 2.53 -17.10 -5.51
N ARG A 197 3.49 -17.98 -5.76
CA ARG A 197 4.21 -18.00 -7.04
C ARG A 197 3.23 -18.26 -8.19
N ILE A 198 3.38 -17.52 -9.28
CA ILE A 198 2.59 -17.69 -10.51
C ILE A 198 3.55 -17.93 -11.66
N ASP A 199 3.27 -18.95 -12.47
CA ASP A 199 4.09 -19.27 -13.64
C ASP A 199 4.12 -18.11 -14.65
N GLY A 200 5.31 -17.83 -15.16
CA GLY A 200 5.54 -16.72 -16.11
C GLY A 200 5.55 -15.32 -15.48
N ILE A 201 5.37 -15.20 -14.16
CA ILE A 201 5.49 -13.94 -13.43
C ILE A 201 6.82 -13.91 -12.68
N LYS A 202 7.53 -12.78 -12.76
CA LYS A 202 8.81 -12.62 -12.07
C LYS A 202 8.60 -12.78 -10.56
N TYR A 203 9.43 -13.63 -9.95
CA TYR A 203 9.40 -13.89 -8.51
C TYR A 203 10.78 -13.56 -7.91
N PRO A 204 10.87 -13.03 -6.67
CA PRO A 204 12.15 -12.68 -6.06
C PRO A 204 13.07 -13.89 -5.88
N ASP A 205 14.38 -13.65 -6.00
CA ASP A 205 15.39 -14.65 -5.66
C ASP A 205 15.49 -14.86 -4.14
N LYS A 206 15.67 -16.12 -3.70
CA LYS A 206 15.68 -16.47 -2.28
C LYS A 206 16.94 -15.94 -1.57
N ALA A 207 18.12 -16.09 -2.18
CA ALA A 207 19.38 -15.67 -1.58
C ALA A 207 19.46 -14.15 -1.47
N GLU A 208 19.06 -13.44 -2.53
CA GLU A 208 18.96 -11.98 -2.53
C GLU A 208 17.95 -11.49 -1.48
N THR A 209 16.79 -12.15 -1.36
CA THR A 209 15.77 -11.78 -0.35
C THR A 209 16.31 -11.92 1.07
N VAL A 210 17.01 -13.02 1.37
CA VAL A 210 17.66 -13.23 2.66
C VAL A 210 18.70 -12.14 2.91
N ALA A 211 19.61 -11.90 1.96
CA ALA A 211 20.65 -10.88 2.11
C ALA A 211 20.06 -9.47 2.34
N ASN A 212 19.00 -9.11 1.61
CA ASN A 212 18.32 -7.83 1.75
C ASN A 212 17.51 -7.72 3.05
N PHE A 213 17.01 -8.82 3.60
CA PHE A 213 16.26 -8.83 4.86
C PHE A 213 17.16 -8.44 6.06
N PHE A 214 18.42 -8.88 6.07
CA PHE A 214 19.37 -8.61 7.16
C PHE A 214 19.96 -7.19 7.16
N LYS A 215 19.55 -6.31 6.24
CA LYS A 215 19.95 -4.89 6.20
C LYS A 215 19.19 -4.06 7.24
N PHE A 216 19.47 -4.27 8.53
CA PHE A 216 18.73 -3.63 9.63
C PHE A 216 19.14 -2.19 9.95
N PHE A 217 20.34 -1.77 9.56
CA PHE A 217 20.97 -0.51 9.97
C PHE A 217 21.40 0.34 8.77
N GLU A 218 20.61 0.35 7.71
CA GLU A 218 20.88 1.24 6.57
C GLU A 218 20.76 2.70 6.99
N LYS A 219 21.53 3.57 6.32
CA LYS A 219 21.39 5.02 6.47
C LYS A 219 19.95 5.44 6.15
N ASN A 220 19.38 6.33 6.97
CA ASN A 220 18.00 6.84 6.84
C ASN A 220 16.90 5.77 6.90
N LEU A 221 17.18 4.60 7.47
CA LEU A 221 16.17 3.57 7.72
C LEU A 221 15.53 3.77 9.09
N TYR A 222 14.21 3.89 9.09
CA TYR A 222 13.36 3.95 10.28
C TYR A 222 12.41 2.75 10.31
N TYR A 223 11.82 2.50 11.47
CA TYR A 223 10.90 1.39 11.69
C TYR A 223 9.51 1.91 12.04
N ASP A 224 8.48 1.23 11.54
CA ASP A 224 7.09 1.69 11.68
C ASP A 224 6.58 1.57 13.12
N VAL A 225 6.99 0.50 13.80
CA VAL A 225 6.48 0.11 15.12
C VAL A 225 7.61 -0.01 16.14
N GLU A 226 8.78 -0.49 15.70
CA GLU A 226 9.92 -0.73 16.56
C GLU A 226 10.56 0.60 17.02
N SER A 227 10.41 0.92 18.29
CA SER A 227 11.03 2.07 18.93
C SER A 227 11.72 1.68 20.24
N LEU A 228 12.93 2.20 20.45
CA LEU A 228 13.64 2.02 21.73
C LEU A 228 13.01 2.83 22.87
N SER A 229 12.35 3.95 22.55
CA SER A 229 11.66 4.79 23.55
C SER A 229 10.25 4.31 23.85
N ASP A 230 9.66 3.48 22.99
CA ASP A 230 8.34 2.88 23.18
C ASP A 230 8.28 1.49 22.55
N ALA A 231 8.76 0.48 23.27
CA ALA A 231 8.81 -0.89 22.77
C ALA A 231 7.46 -1.63 22.87
N LYS A 232 6.48 -1.09 23.61
CA LYS A 232 5.21 -1.79 23.89
C LYS A 232 4.40 -2.10 22.63
N PRO A 233 4.24 -1.19 21.65
CA PRO A 233 3.55 -1.48 20.40
C PRO A 233 4.11 -2.70 19.67
N PHE A 234 5.44 -2.82 19.60
CA PHE A 234 6.11 -3.96 18.96
C PHE A 234 5.76 -5.29 19.64
N PHE A 235 5.87 -5.37 20.96
CA PHE A 235 5.50 -6.59 21.69
C PHE A 235 4.02 -6.93 21.54
N MET A 236 3.13 -5.93 21.59
CA MET A 236 1.70 -6.14 21.38
C MET A 236 1.40 -6.63 19.97
N GLU A 237 2.13 -6.17 18.96
CA GLU A 237 1.97 -6.64 17.61
C GLU A 237 2.39 -8.12 17.45
N LEU A 238 3.50 -8.52 18.09
CA LEU A 238 3.94 -9.91 18.12
C LEU A 238 2.88 -10.81 18.78
N VAL A 239 2.36 -10.42 19.95
CA VAL A 239 1.30 -11.15 20.64
C VAL A 239 0.05 -11.27 19.77
N ASN A 240 -0.40 -10.16 19.17
CA ASN A 240 -1.57 -10.16 18.29
C ASN A 240 -1.38 -11.05 17.06
N SER A 241 -0.17 -11.10 16.51
CA SER A 241 0.12 -11.96 15.37
C SER A 241 0.13 -13.43 15.73
N LEU A 242 0.63 -13.80 16.91
CA LEU A 242 0.60 -15.17 17.42
C LEU A 242 -0.83 -15.64 17.76
N LEU A 243 -1.67 -14.76 18.31
CA LEU A 243 -3.07 -15.07 18.62
C LEU A 243 -3.98 -15.21 17.39
N ARG A 244 -3.51 -14.80 16.22
CA ARG A 244 -4.23 -14.89 14.93
C ARG A 244 -3.72 -16.01 14.01
N LEU A 245 -2.69 -16.74 14.43
CA LEU A 245 -2.24 -17.99 13.79
C LEU A 245 -3.14 -19.14 14.24
#